data_AF-A0A520HU37-F1
#
_entry.id   AF-A0A520HU37-F1
#
_cell.length_a   1.000
_cell.length_b   1.000
_cell.length_c   1.000
_cell.angle_alpha   90.00
_cell.angle_beta   90.00
_cell.angle_gamma   90.00
#
_symmetry.space_group_name_H-M   'P 1'
#
loop_
_entity.id
_entity.type
_entity.pdbx_description
1 polymer ?
#
loop_
_entity_poly.entity_id
_entity_poly.type
_entity_poly.pdbx_seq_one_letter_code
_entity_poly.pdbx_strand_id
1 'polypeptide(L)'
;MQLTVWTYEGPPHVGAMRIATAMRHVHYVLHAPQGDTYADLLFTMIERRGKRPPVTYTTFQARDLGKDTAELFQTAARDAYARFAPQAMLVGASCTAELIQDDPAGLAEAMRLPCPVVALELPSYQRKENWGASETFYQLVRKLGAPAKAGPQGNERTACD
;
A
#
# COMPACT_ATOMS: atom_id res chain seq x y z
N MET A 1 1.67 -9.67 26.51
CA MET A 1 0.37 -9.98 25.86
C MET A 1 -0.73 -9.17 26.53
N GLN A 2 -1.74 -8.72 25.79
CA GLN A 2 -2.90 -7.98 26.31
C GLN A 2 -4.19 -8.72 25.94
N LEU A 3 -4.97 -9.17 26.93
CA LEU A 3 -6.25 -9.83 26.69
C LEU A 3 -7.22 -8.82 26.05
N THR A 4 -7.70 -9.12 24.84
CA THR A 4 -8.52 -8.19 24.04
C THR A 4 -9.73 -8.92 23.47
N VAL A 5 -10.93 -8.52 23.88
CA VAL A 5 -12.21 -9.04 23.34
C VAL A 5 -12.73 -8.16 22.21
N TRP A 6 -12.52 -6.85 22.32
CA TRP A 6 -12.92 -5.85 21.33
C TRP A 6 -11.77 -4.87 21.10
N THR A 7 -11.57 -4.47 19.85
CA THR A 7 -10.62 -3.40 19.49
C THR A 7 -11.37 -2.27 18.79
N TYR A 8 -11.07 -1.04 19.20
CA TYR A 8 -11.64 0.17 18.58
C TYR A 8 -11.09 0.43 17.18
N GLU A 9 -9.88 -0.03 16.89
CA GLU A 9 -9.21 0.16 15.60
C GLU A 9 -8.60 -1.16 15.14
N GLY A 10 -8.58 -1.37 13.83
CA GLY A 10 -7.85 -2.47 13.20
C GLY A 10 -6.33 -2.26 13.20
N PRO A 11 -5.59 -3.17 12.54
CA PRO A 11 -4.16 -3.03 12.31
C PRO A 11 -3.86 -1.92 11.28
N PRO A 12 -2.63 -1.38 11.24
CA PRO A 12 -2.29 -0.22 10.40
C PRO A 12 -2.42 -0.51 8.89
N HIS A 13 -2.22 -1.74 8.44
CA HIS A 13 -2.40 -2.09 7.02
C HIS A 13 -3.87 -1.97 6.56
N VAL A 14 -4.86 -2.10 7.45
CA VAL A 14 -6.28 -1.78 7.12
C VAL A 14 -6.44 -0.29 6.89
N GLY A 15 -5.70 0.55 7.61
CA GLY A 15 -5.61 1.99 7.36
C GLY A 15 -5.04 2.30 5.97
N ALA A 16 -3.97 1.61 5.57
CA ALA A 16 -3.42 1.72 4.22
C ALA A 16 -4.43 1.29 3.14
N MET A 17 -5.18 0.20 3.38
CA MET A 17 -6.26 -0.23 2.50
C MET A 17 -7.35 0.84 2.36
N ARG A 18 -7.69 1.57 3.44
CA ARG A 18 -8.66 2.68 3.38
C ARG A 18 -8.18 3.78 2.42
N ILE A 19 -6.89 4.14 2.45
CA ILE A 19 -6.32 5.13 1.53
C ILE A 19 -6.34 4.62 0.09
N ALA A 20 -5.83 3.41 -0.16
CA ALA A 20 -5.82 2.81 -1.49
C ALA A 20 -7.24 2.73 -2.10
N THR A 21 -8.20 2.32 -1.27
CA THR A 21 -9.60 2.16 -1.66
C THR A 21 -10.29 3.52 -1.87
N ALA A 22 -9.96 4.56 -1.10
CA ALA A 22 -10.50 5.90 -1.30
C ALA A 22 -10.05 6.55 -2.61
N MET A 23 -8.89 6.17 -3.14
CA MET A 23 -8.29 6.77 -4.34
C MET A 23 -8.67 6.01 -5.62
N ARG A 24 -8.37 6.63 -6.77
CA ARG A 24 -8.47 5.99 -8.11
C ARG A 24 -7.07 5.82 -8.67
N HIS A 25 -6.87 4.76 -9.46
CA HIS A 25 -5.60 4.44 -10.11
C HIS A 25 -4.41 4.23 -9.15
N VAL A 26 -4.68 3.98 -7.87
CA VAL A 26 -3.70 3.52 -6.89
C VAL A 26 -4.00 2.05 -6.61
N HIS A 27 -2.97 1.20 -6.64
CA HIS A 27 -3.10 -0.22 -6.29
C HIS A 27 -2.21 -0.56 -5.10
N TYR A 28 -2.69 -1.37 -4.18
CA TYR A 28 -1.95 -1.76 -2.99
C TYR A 28 -1.58 -3.24 -3.04
N VAL A 29 -0.29 -3.55 -2.94
CA VAL A 29 0.20 -4.92 -2.79
C VAL A 29 0.58 -5.14 -1.33
N LEU A 30 -0.15 -6.03 -0.66
CA LEU A 30 0.03 -6.34 0.74
C LEU A 30 0.66 -7.72 0.88
N HIS A 31 1.86 -7.77 1.44
CA HIS A 31 2.47 -9.03 1.85
C HIS A 31 1.72 -9.55 3.07
N ALA A 32 0.95 -10.63 2.89
CA ALA A 32 0.06 -11.16 3.90
C ALA A 32 -0.20 -12.67 3.69
N PRO A 33 -0.49 -13.40 4.78
CA PRO A 33 -0.90 -14.79 4.71
C PRO A 33 -2.29 -14.94 4.10
N GLN A 34 -2.63 -16.17 3.72
CA GLN A 34 -4.00 -16.52 3.36
C GLN A 34 -4.96 -16.24 4.52
N GLY A 35 -6.06 -15.54 4.23
CA GLY A 35 -7.12 -15.21 5.20
C GLY A 35 -7.26 -13.71 5.46
N ASP A 36 -6.18 -12.94 5.35
CA ASP A 36 -6.18 -11.47 5.55
C ASP A 36 -7.06 -10.71 4.52
N THR A 37 -7.51 -11.40 3.48
CA THR A 37 -8.53 -10.91 2.54
C THR A 37 -9.89 -10.62 3.18
N TYR A 38 -10.12 -11.02 4.45
CA TYR A 38 -11.34 -10.65 5.18
C TYR A 38 -11.57 -9.13 5.18
N ALA A 39 -10.50 -8.33 5.14
CA ALA A 39 -10.56 -6.88 5.15
C ALA A 39 -11.30 -6.31 3.93
N ASP A 40 -11.38 -7.05 2.82
CA ASP A 40 -12.18 -6.64 1.66
C ASP A 40 -13.66 -6.46 2.01
N LEU A 41 -14.18 -7.28 2.94
CA LEU A 41 -15.58 -7.24 3.37
C LEU A 41 -15.94 -5.95 4.09
N LEU A 42 -14.97 -5.25 4.69
CA LEU A 42 -15.19 -3.93 5.28
C LEU A 42 -15.66 -2.94 4.19
N PHE A 43 -15.10 -3.05 2.99
CA PHE A 43 -15.42 -2.16 1.88
C PHE A 43 -16.62 -2.66 1.07
N THR A 44 -16.72 -3.96 0.82
CA THR A 44 -17.81 -4.50 -0.03
C THR A 44 -19.12 -4.66 0.74
N MET A 45 -19.08 -4.92 2.05
CA MET A 45 -20.28 -5.19 2.85
C MET A 45 -20.70 -3.99 3.70
N ILE A 46 -19.76 -3.38 4.45
CA ILE A 46 -20.09 -2.23 5.33
C ILE A 46 -20.22 -0.96 4.50
N GLU A 47 -19.21 -0.60 3.70
CA GLU A 47 -19.29 0.56 2.79
C GLU A 47 -20.13 0.26 1.53
N ARG A 48 -20.54 -1.00 1.32
CA ARG A 48 -21.38 -1.45 0.19
C ARG A 48 -20.84 -1.09 -1.19
N ARG A 49 -19.52 -1.15 -1.37
CA ARG A 49 -18.90 -0.87 -2.67
C ARG A 49 -19.20 -1.96 -3.70
N GLY A 50 -19.68 -1.55 -4.88
CA GLY A 50 -19.94 -2.43 -6.02
C GLY A 50 -18.70 -2.89 -6.80
N LYS A 51 -17.49 -2.73 -6.23
CA LYS A 51 -16.23 -3.17 -6.84
C LYS A 51 -15.29 -3.66 -5.75
N ARG A 52 -14.41 -4.60 -6.11
CA ARG A 52 -13.35 -5.07 -5.23
C ARG A 52 -12.40 -3.93 -4.85
N PRO A 53 -11.88 -3.89 -3.62
CA PRO A 53 -10.77 -2.99 -3.27
C PRO A 53 -9.58 -3.18 -4.22
N PRO A 54 -8.81 -2.11 -4.53
CA PRO A 54 -7.62 -2.21 -5.35
C PRO A 54 -6.44 -2.75 -4.52
N VAL A 55 -6.61 -3.94 -3.96
CA VAL A 55 -5.67 -4.60 -3.07
C VAL A 55 -5.36 -6.00 -3.60
N THR A 56 -4.06 -6.30 -3.75
CA THR A 56 -3.56 -7.64 -4.06
C THR A 56 -2.80 -8.14 -2.84
N TYR A 57 -3.14 -9.36 -2.40
CA TYR A 57 -2.49 -10.03 -1.30
C TYR A 57 -1.55 -11.10 -1.84
N THR A 58 -0.39 -11.28 -1.23
CA THR A 58 0.51 -12.38 -1.62
C THR A 58 -0.06 -13.75 -1.24
N THR A 59 -0.89 -13.81 -0.19
CA THR A 59 -1.60 -15.02 0.27
C THR A 59 -0.70 -16.22 0.57
N PHE A 60 0.46 -16.00 1.19
CA PHE A 60 1.37 -17.09 1.53
C PHE A 60 0.74 -18.04 2.56
N GLN A 61 1.15 -19.30 2.53
CA GLN A 61 0.73 -20.35 3.45
C GLN A 61 1.93 -20.91 4.22
N ALA A 62 1.67 -21.81 5.17
CA ALA A 62 2.73 -22.45 5.96
C ALA A 62 3.81 -23.12 5.10
N ARG A 63 3.43 -23.72 3.96
CA ARG A 63 4.35 -24.38 3.01
C ARG A 63 5.29 -23.40 2.28
N ASP A 64 4.98 -22.12 2.30
CA ASP A 64 5.74 -21.07 1.62
C ASP A 64 6.77 -20.43 2.54
N LEU A 65 6.63 -20.55 3.87
CA LEU A 65 7.56 -19.98 4.86
C LEU A 65 8.97 -20.60 4.83
N GLY A 66 9.12 -21.80 4.26
CA GLY A 66 10.42 -22.43 4.04
C GLY A 66 11.01 -22.13 2.65
N LYS A 67 10.37 -21.26 1.87
CA LYS A 67 10.74 -20.91 0.50
C LYS A 67 10.99 -19.40 0.38
N ASP A 68 11.20 -18.94 -0.84
CA ASP A 68 11.40 -17.54 -1.16
C ASP A 68 10.05 -16.77 -1.17
N THR A 69 9.65 -16.25 0.00
CA THR A 69 8.48 -15.38 0.15
C THR A 69 8.67 -14.02 -0.51
N ALA A 70 9.93 -13.60 -0.70
CA ALA A 70 10.26 -12.37 -1.41
C ALA A 70 9.97 -12.50 -2.92
N GLU A 71 10.26 -13.64 -3.54
CA GLU A 71 9.90 -13.92 -4.94
C GLU A 71 8.37 -13.92 -5.13
N LEU A 72 7.64 -14.51 -4.18
CA LEU A 72 6.17 -14.49 -4.16
C LEU A 72 5.63 -13.04 -4.13
N PHE A 73 6.20 -12.20 -3.28
CA PHE A 73 5.85 -10.78 -3.21
C PHE A 73 6.12 -10.05 -4.54
N GLN A 74 7.31 -10.22 -5.11
CA GLN A 74 7.66 -9.57 -6.36
C GLN A 74 6.76 -10.01 -7.52
N THR A 75 6.41 -11.29 -7.56
CA THR A 75 5.49 -11.85 -8.55
C THR A 75 4.10 -11.22 -8.41
N ALA A 76 3.57 -11.14 -7.19
CA ALA A 76 2.28 -10.52 -6.92
C ALA A 76 2.23 -9.04 -7.36
N ALA A 77 3.31 -8.31 -7.15
CA ALA A 77 3.41 -6.91 -7.57
C ALA A 77 3.52 -6.74 -9.09
N ARG A 78 4.31 -7.57 -9.77
CA ARG A 78 4.38 -7.59 -11.24
C ARG A 78 3.04 -7.94 -11.88
N ASP A 79 2.35 -8.95 -11.36
CA ASP A 79 1.03 -9.37 -11.84
C ASP A 79 -0.03 -8.30 -11.59
N ALA A 80 0.00 -7.66 -10.41
CA ALA A 80 -0.88 -6.53 -10.10
C ALA A 80 -0.65 -5.36 -11.07
N TYR A 81 0.61 -5.03 -11.37
CA TYR A 81 0.92 -3.99 -12.35
C TYR A 81 0.40 -4.37 -13.74
N ALA A 82 0.73 -5.57 -14.23
CA ALA A 82 0.33 -6.03 -15.57
C ALA A 82 -1.19 -6.04 -15.76
N ARG A 83 -1.94 -6.38 -14.71
CA ARG A 83 -3.41 -6.46 -14.76
C ARG A 83 -4.12 -5.11 -14.64
N PHE A 84 -3.64 -4.24 -13.75
CA PHE A 84 -4.38 -3.03 -13.36
C PHE A 84 -3.76 -1.73 -13.88
N ALA A 85 -2.50 -1.76 -14.31
CA ALA A 85 -1.73 -0.61 -14.81
C ALA A 85 -1.94 0.67 -13.96
N PRO A 86 -1.69 0.64 -12.63
CA PRO A 86 -1.96 1.78 -11.77
C PRO A 86 -0.99 2.94 -12.05
N GLN A 87 -1.43 4.16 -11.70
CA GLN A 87 -0.60 5.37 -11.73
C GLN A 87 0.42 5.40 -10.57
N ALA A 88 0.11 4.74 -9.46
CA ALA A 88 1.04 4.53 -8.35
C ALA A 88 0.71 3.22 -7.64
N MET A 89 1.74 2.56 -7.12
CA MET A 89 1.60 1.34 -6.33
C MET A 89 2.01 1.60 -4.89
N LEU A 90 1.18 1.18 -3.95
CA LEU A 90 1.56 1.06 -2.55
C LEU A 90 2.07 -0.37 -2.31
N VAL A 91 3.09 -0.52 -1.48
CA VAL A 91 3.55 -1.83 -1.00
C VAL A 91 3.73 -1.82 0.50
N GLY A 92 3.40 -2.92 1.17
CA GLY A 92 3.60 -3.04 2.62
C GLY A 92 3.38 -4.46 3.11
N ALA A 93 3.54 -4.64 4.42
CA ALA A 93 3.42 -5.92 5.10
C ALA A 93 2.24 -5.94 6.09
N SER A 94 1.60 -7.10 6.25
CA SER A 94 0.69 -7.36 7.38
C SER A 94 1.48 -7.75 8.63
N CYS A 95 0.80 -7.92 9.77
CA CYS A 95 1.46 -8.26 11.03
C CYS A 95 2.27 -9.56 10.95
N THR A 96 1.77 -10.58 10.24
CA THR A 96 2.51 -11.84 10.05
C THR A 96 3.71 -11.65 9.12
N ALA A 97 3.56 -10.87 8.05
CA ALA A 97 4.65 -10.59 7.13
C ALA A 97 5.77 -9.74 7.78
N GLU A 98 5.42 -8.87 8.72
CA GLU A 98 6.40 -8.10 9.50
C GLU A 98 7.35 -9.00 10.31
N LEU A 99 6.90 -10.19 10.72
CA LEU A 99 7.73 -11.14 11.47
C LEU A 99 8.76 -11.89 10.62
N ILE A 100 8.47 -12.11 9.34
CA ILE A 100 9.39 -12.83 8.42
C ILE A 100 10.48 -11.91 7.85
N GLN A 101 10.42 -10.61 8.18
CA GLN A 101 11.47 -9.62 7.89
C GLN A 101 11.83 -9.47 6.40
N ASP A 102 10.92 -9.85 5.50
CA ASP A 102 11.03 -9.47 4.10
C ASP A 102 10.93 -7.94 4.00
N ASP A 103 11.90 -7.32 3.34
CA ASP A 103 11.96 -5.87 3.13
C ASP A 103 11.14 -5.46 1.89
N PRO A 104 9.88 -4.99 2.04
CA PRO A 104 9.05 -4.67 0.89
C PRO A 104 9.57 -3.43 0.16
N ALA A 105 10.35 -2.57 0.83
CA ALA A 105 10.93 -1.37 0.24
C ALA A 105 12.07 -1.72 -0.70
N GLY A 106 13.05 -2.49 -0.22
CA GLY A 106 14.14 -3.00 -1.05
C GLY A 106 13.64 -3.87 -2.21
N LEU A 107 12.64 -4.74 -1.95
CA LEU A 107 12.02 -5.55 -2.99
C LEU A 107 11.31 -4.70 -4.04
N ALA A 108 10.62 -3.63 -3.63
CA ALA A 108 9.99 -2.70 -4.56
C ALA A 108 10.96 -1.97 -5.48
N GLU A 109 12.08 -1.50 -4.95
CA GLU A 109 13.12 -0.85 -5.76
C GLU A 109 13.75 -1.82 -6.76
N ALA A 110 14.01 -3.06 -6.33
CA ALA A 110 14.56 -4.11 -7.18
C ALA A 110 13.65 -4.46 -8.37
N MET A 111 12.32 -4.32 -8.22
CA MET A 111 11.36 -4.67 -9.27
C MET A 111 11.35 -3.71 -10.46
N ARG A 112 11.86 -2.48 -10.32
CA ARG A 112 11.89 -1.45 -11.39
C ARG A 112 10.54 -1.31 -12.14
N LEU A 113 9.44 -1.33 -11.39
CA LEU A 113 8.11 -1.16 -11.97
C LEU A 113 8.00 0.21 -12.67
N PRO A 114 7.29 0.29 -13.81
CA PRO A 114 7.16 1.53 -14.58
C PRO A 114 6.16 2.54 -13.98
N CYS A 115 5.76 2.35 -12.71
CA CYS A 115 4.99 3.32 -11.93
C CYS A 115 5.71 3.60 -10.60
N PRO A 116 5.49 4.78 -9.99
CA PRO A 116 6.00 5.07 -8.66
C PRO A 116 5.50 4.05 -7.63
N VAL A 117 6.43 3.43 -6.89
CA VAL A 117 6.11 2.52 -5.80
C VAL A 117 6.37 3.19 -4.46
N VAL A 118 5.36 3.31 -3.60
CA VAL A 118 5.48 3.83 -2.23
C VAL A 118 5.57 2.66 -1.27
N ALA A 119 6.73 2.48 -0.65
CA ALA A 119 6.91 1.49 0.40
C ALA A 119 6.40 2.01 1.73
N LEU A 120 5.57 1.22 2.40
CA LEU A 120 4.93 1.56 3.65
C LEU A 120 5.53 0.75 4.80
N GLU A 121 6.19 1.45 5.71
CA GLU A 121 6.62 0.89 6.99
C GLU A 121 5.50 1.09 8.03
N LEU A 122 4.77 0.02 8.31
CA LEU A 122 3.59 0.07 9.18
C LEU A 122 3.77 -0.87 10.38
N PRO A 123 4.27 -0.37 11.53
CA PRO A 123 4.56 -1.22 12.69
C PRO A 123 3.27 -1.79 13.31
N SER A 124 2.88 -3.00 12.93
CA SER A 124 1.60 -3.62 13.29
C SER A 124 1.50 -3.96 14.77
N TYR A 125 2.65 -4.07 15.44
CA TYR A 125 2.75 -4.35 16.87
C TYR A 125 2.77 -3.09 17.75
N GLN A 126 2.81 -1.89 17.16
CA GLN A 126 2.92 -0.63 17.90
C GLN A 126 1.88 0.42 17.48
N ARG A 127 1.36 0.34 16.26
CA ARG A 127 0.44 1.29 15.67
C ARG A 127 -0.87 0.62 15.27
N LYS A 128 -1.87 1.44 14.97
CA LYS A 128 -3.23 1.00 14.61
C LYS A 128 -3.70 1.64 13.31
N GLU A 129 -4.91 1.29 12.91
CA GLU A 129 -5.56 1.68 11.67
C GLU A 129 -5.46 3.16 11.32
N ASN A 130 -5.85 4.08 12.21
CA ASN A 130 -5.86 5.50 11.86
C ASN A 130 -4.45 6.05 11.64
N TRP A 131 -3.48 5.59 12.43
CA TRP A 131 -2.08 5.92 12.20
C TRP A 131 -1.61 5.37 10.84
N GLY A 132 -1.97 4.12 10.51
CA GLY A 132 -1.63 3.53 9.22
C GLY A 132 -2.22 4.29 8.03
N ALA A 133 -3.46 4.77 8.16
CA ALA A 133 -4.07 5.64 7.15
C ALA A 133 -3.34 6.98 7.01
N SER A 134 -3.03 7.64 8.14
CA SER A 134 -2.28 8.90 8.16
C SER A 134 -0.91 8.76 7.51
N GLU A 135 -0.14 7.74 7.92
CA GLU A 135 1.21 7.49 7.42
C GLU A 135 1.18 7.15 5.92
N THR A 136 0.24 6.32 5.50
CA THR A 136 0.09 5.96 4.08
C THR A 136 -0.18 7.19 3.22
N PHE A 137 -1.11 8.05 3.65
CA PHE A 137 -1.42 9.26 2.91
C PHE A 137 -0.25 10.24 2.91
N TYR A 138 0.43 10.39 4.06
CA TYR A 138 1.63 11.22 4.17
C TYR A 138 2.73 10.77 3.21
N GLN A 139 3.08 9.48 3.18
CA GLN A 139 4.13 8.96 2.31
C GLN A 139 3.78 9.09 0.83
N LEU A 140 2.51 8.86 0.48
CA LEU A 140 2.03 9.03 -0.88
C LEU A 140 2.18 10.49 -1.35
N VAL A 141 1.71 11.45 -0.53
CA VAL A 141 1.83 12.88 -0.84
C VAL A 141 3.29 13.32 -0.83
N ARG A 142 4.11 12.86 0.11
CA ARG A 142 5.54 13.18 0.17
C ARG A 142 6.29 12.68 -1.06
N LYS A 143 5.97 11.48 -1.56
CA LYS A 143 6.65 10.88 -2.72
C LYS A 143 6.17 11.47 -4.04
N LEU A 144 4.89 11.77 -4.19
CA LEU A 144 4.29 12.21 -5.47
C LEU A 144 4.04 13.72 -5.56
N GLY A 145 3.87 14.39 -4.42
CA GLY A 145 3.52 15.80 -4.33
C GLY A 145 4.72 16.75 -4.31
N ALA A 146 5.93 16.29 -4.65
CA ALA A 146 7.08 17.16 -4.79
C ALA A 146 6.75 18.30 -5.77
N PRO A 147 7.12 19.56 -5.45
CA PRO A 147 6.76 20.69 -6.30
C PRO A 147 7.28 20.44 -7.71
N ALA A 148 6.42 20.66 -8.71
CA ALA A 148 6.83 20.70 -10.10
C ALA A 148 8.08 21.58 -10.17
N LYS A 149 9.16 21.08 -10.79
CA LYS A 149 10.34 21.92 -11.08
C LYS A 149 9.80 23.21 -11.66
N ALA A 150 10.03 24.33 -10.96
CA ALA A 150 9.63 25.63 -11.45
C ALA A 150 10.21 25.74 -12.87
N GLY A 151 9.35 25.69 -13.88
CA GLY A 151 9.75 26.06 -15.23
C GLY A 151 10.32 27.48 -15.18
N PRO A 152 11.21 27.86 -16.10
CA PRO A 152 11.76 29.21 -16.12
C PRO A 152 10.58 30.19 -16.08
N GLN A 153 10.48 31.00 -15.02
CA GLN A 153 9.49 32.06 -14.95
C GLN A 153 9.86 33.07 -16.02
N GLY A 154 9.24 32.95 -17.20
CA GLY A 154 9.25 33.96 -18.24
C GLY A 154 8.52 35.19 -17.71
N ASN A 155 9.26 36.07 -17.06
CA ASN A 155 8.76 37.36 -16.60
C ASN A 155 8.80 38.33 -17.79
N GLU A 156 7.90 38.13 -18.75
CA GLU A 156 7.56 39.18 -19.72
C GLU A 156 6.20 39.75 -19.31
N ARG A 157 6.24 40.71 -18.39
CA ARG A 157 5.15 41.65 -18.24
C ARG A 157 5.23 42.58 -19.44
N THR A 158 4.37 42.34 -20.43
CA THR A 158 4.08 43.28 -21.50
C THR A 158 3.59 44.58 -20.86
N ALA A 159 4.39 45.64 -20.98
CA ALA A 159 3.91 46.99 -20.71
C ALA A 159 2.89 47.33 -21.81
N CYS A 160 1.68 47.73 -21.43
CA CYS A 160 0.76 48.39 -22.35
C CYS A 160 1.20 49.84 -22.52
N ASP A 161 1.42 50.24 -23.77
CA ASP A 161 1.50 51.63 -24.23
C ASP A 161 0.12 52.30 -24.24
#